data_AF-A0A1G1R2Q8-F1
#
_entry.id   AF-A0A1G1R2Q8-F1
#
_cell.length_a   1.000
_cell.length_b   1.000
_cell.length_c   1.000
_cell.angle_alpha   90.00
_cell.angle_beta   90.00
_cell.angle_gamma   90.00
#
_symmetry.space_group_name_H-M   'P 1'
#
loop_
_entity.id
_entity.type
_entity.pdbx_description
1 polymer ?
#
loop_
_entity_poly.entity_id
_entity_poly.type
_entity_poly.pdbx_seq_one_letter_code
_entity_poly.pdbx_strand_id
1 'polypeptide(L)'
;MFGSLVLGLITTSYAEQKINLPAGREYDLGNLEEGELYQRAFTIANSGDKPLEVKVVRVGCGCTTILYPKKKLEIAAGGSIEARFSFNTEGMEGDETKYIYIESNDPETPLLKLKLTTQVQRKQSAAIKRFLSWGLLTVAGAGLIDGINPCAFTVLVFFISFLNFVGYRKRELLVLGIVFILAVFLTYILLGLGLFKFIQSLESFTLLSKIIYLGTASLAVILGIYSLYDWYIYRRTGNPEDVKLRLPDFIKQKIHKTIQGASRNKKKTLLELAGAVFLSGFIVSLLESVCTGQTYIPTIAYVFKDPGLRIHALGYLVLYNLMFILPLVIILIAGLAGVGSEAFSRLIRKHLGVVKLLTAALFFLLGILLFIAKG
;
A
#
# COMPACT_ATOMS: atom_id res chain seq x y z
N MET A 1 -52.52 87.55 5.09
CA MET A 1 -52.82 86.41 4.19
C MET A 1 -51.50 85.96 3.56
N PHE A 2 -50.79 85.04 4.23
CA PHE A 2 -49.59 84.40 3.70
C PHE A 2 -49.89 82.92 3.50
N GLY A 3 -49.46 82.40 2.35
CA GLY A 3 -49.95 81.18 1.75
C GLY A 3 -49.33 79.89 2.26
N SER A 4 -49.69 78.81 1.56
CA SER A 4 -48.81 77.67 1.31
C SER A 4 -49.37 76.91 0.11
N LEU A 5 -48.70 77.08 -1.02
CA LEU A 5 -48.86 76.29 -2.24
C LEU A 5 -48.14 74.96 -1.98
N VAL A 6 -48.87 73.85 -1.87
CA VAL A 6 -48.27 72.52 -1.74
C VAL A 6 -47.84 72.05 -3.12
N LEU A 7 -46.53 72.11 -3.39
CA LEU A 7 -45.93 71.51 -4.58
C LEU A 7 -45.87 69.99 -4.37
N GLY A 8 -46.73 69.23 -5.06
CA GLY A 8 -46.66 67.78 -5.11
C GLY A 8 -45.41 67.33 -5.87
N LEU A 9 -44.45 66.73 -5.17
CA LEU A 9 -43.33 66.01 -5.78
C LEU A 9 -43.86 64.75 -6.46
N ILE A 10 -44.01 64.82 -7.79
CA ILE A 10 -44.23 63.63 -8.62
C ILE A 10 -42.93 62.85 -8.60
N THR A 11 -42.84 61.78 -7.82
CA THR A 11 -41.75 60.81 -7.93
C THR A 11 -41.95 60.03 -9.21
N THR A 12 -41.28 60.44 -10.28
CA THR A 12 -41.14 59.63 -11.48
C THR A 12 -40.38 58.36 -11.11
N SER A 13 -41.10 57.24 -10.97
CA SER A 13 -40.51 55.91 -10.89
C SER A 13 -39.79 55.68 -12.21
N TYR A 14 -38.45 55.72 -12.20
CA TYR A 14 -37.66 55.38 -13.38
C TYR A 14 -37.81 53.89 -13.62
N ALA A 15 -38.32 53.54 -14.79
CA ALA A 15 -38.29 52.17 -15.26
C ALA A 15 -36.83 51.70 -15.40
N GLU A 16 -36.49 50.58 -14.79
CA GLU A 16 -35.15 50.08 -14.56
C GLU A 16 -35.10 48.56 -14.77
N GLN A 17 -34.08 48.08 -15.48
CA GLN A 17 -33.76 46.65 -15.54
C GLN A 17 -32.97 46.24 -14.29
N LYS A 18 -33.34 45.13 -13.64
CA LYS A 18 -32.74 44.73 -12.36
C LYS A 18 -32.50 43.23 -12.28
N ILE A 19 -31.23 42.82 -12.23
CA ILE A 19 -30.85 41.42 -12.11
C ILE A 19 -31.05 40.92 -10.68
N ASN A 20 -31.66 39.75 -10.54
CA ASN A 20 -31.85 39.09 -9.26
C ASN A 20 -31.53 37.59 -9.35
N LEU A 21 -30.99 37.05 -8.26
CA LEU A 21 -30.86 35.61 -8.03
C LEU A 21 -31.82 35.24 -6.88
N PRO A 22 -33.01 34.67 -7.15
CA PRO A 22 -34.03 34.45 -6.14
C PRO A 22 -33.56 33.62 -4.93
N ALA A 23 -32.63 32.69 -5.15
CA ALA A 23 -32.05 31.83 -4.12
C ALA A 23 -30.84 32.46 -3.39
N GLY A 24 -30.53 33.73 -3.66
CA GLY A 24 -29.38 34.43 -3.08
C GLY A 24 -28.11 34.37 -3.92
N ARG A 25 -27.08 35.09 -3.45
CA ARG A 25 -25.79 35.26 -4.13
C ARG A 25 -24.67 34.39 -3.54
N GLU A 26 -24.97 33.56 -2.56
CA GLU A 26 -24.04 32.63 -1.94
C GLU A 26 -24.67 31.24 -1.85
N TYR A 27 -24.00 30.25 -2.43
CA TYR A 27 -24.37 28.84 -2.33
C TYR A 27 -23.34 28.08 -1.55
N ASP A 28 -23.76 27.55 -0.40
CA ASP A 28 -23.05 26.48 0.27
C ASP A 28 -23.41 25.15 -0.41
N LEU A 29 -22.39 24.48 -0.96
CA LEU A 29 -22.52 23.16 -1.59
C LEU A 29 -22.32 22.03 -0.58
N GLY A 30 -21.99 22.36 0.68
CA GLY A 30 -21.68 21.41 1.73
C GLY A 30 -20.35 20.70 1.48
N ASN A 31 -20.30 19.43 1.91
CA ASN A 31 -19.14 18.58 1.77
C ASN A 31 -19.20 17.81 0.46
N LEU A 32 -18.17 17.95 -0.38
CA LEU A 32 -18.01 17.20 -1.62
C LEU A 32 -16.81 16.27 -1.52
N GLU A 33 -16.84 15.11 -2.17
CA GLU A 33 -15.66 14.22 -2.21
C GLU A 33 -14.69 14.64 -3.33
N GLU A 34 -13.38 14.54 -3.09
CA GLU A 34 -12.37 14.75 -4.14
C GLU A 34 -12.62 13.86 -5.38
N GLY A 35 -12.71 14.50 -6.55
CA GLY A 35 -12.99 13.84 -7.83
C GLY A 35 -14.48 13.64 -8.14
N GLU A 36 -15.37 14.18 -7.30
CA GLU A 36 -16.80 14.30 -7.59
C GLU A 36 -17.07 15.40 -8.63
N LEU A 37 -17.99 15.13 -9.56
CA LEU A 37 -18.56 16.11 -10.48
C LEU A 37 -19.93 16.56 -9.97
N TYR A 38 -19.97 17.69 -9.25
CA TYR A 38 -21.20 18.24 -8.69
C TYR A 38 -21.94 19.11 -9.70
N GLN A 39 -23.26 19.00 -9.80
CA GLN A 39 -24.08 19.79 -10.72
C GLN A 39 -25.28 20.42 -10.01
N ARG A 40 -25.53 21.70 -10.28
CA ARG A 40 -26.69 22.41 -9.72
C ARG A 40 -27.22 23.48 -10.68
N ALA A 41 -28.54 23.59 -10.71
CA ALA A 41 -29.25 24.64 -11.43
C ALA A 41 -29.43 25.89 -10.55
N PHE A 42 -29.45 27.06 -11.17
CA PHE A 42 -29.80 28.33 -10.55
C PHE A 42 -30.58 29.22 -11.50
N THR A 43 -31.37 30.10 -10.92
CA THR A 43 -32.26 30.98 -11.67
C THR A 43 -31.70 32.39 -11.73
N ILE A 44 -31.63 32.95 -12.93
CA ILE A 44 -31.37 34.36 -13.17
C ILE A 44 -32.72 35.00 -13.49
N ALA A 45 -33.15 35.98 -12.70
CA ALA A 45 -34.44 36.63 -12.83
C ALA A 45 -34.26 38.13 -13.09
N ASN A 46 -35.25 38.72 -13.78
CA ASN A 46 -35.37 40.16 -13.93
C ASN A 46 -36.48 40.67 -13.01
N SER A 47 -36.12 41.35 -11.94
CA SER A 47 -37.07 41.99 -11.01
C SER A 47 -37.40 43.43 -11.41
N GLY A 48 -36.84 43.93 -12.51
CA GLY A 48 -37.12 45.23 -13.07
C GLY A 48 -38.34 45.22 -14.00
N ASP A 49 -38.67 46.40 -14.53
CA ASP A 49 -39.78 46.65 -15.45
C ASP A 49 -39.32 46.86 -16.91
N LYS A 50 -38.00 46.90 -17.15
CA LYS A 50 -37.38 46.87 -18.49
C LYS A 50 -36.70 45.52 -18.79
N PRO A 51 -36.54 45.13 -20.07
CA PRO A 51 -35.82 43.91 -20.42
C PRO A 51 -34.37 43.90 -19.93
N LEU A 52 -33.98 42.80 -19.28
CA LEU A 52 -32.61 42.56 -18.82
C LEU A 52 -31.85 41.76 -19.87
N GLU A 53 -30.80 42.35 -20.42
CA GLU A 53 -29.87 41.69 -21.33
C GLU A 53 -28.72 41.07 -20.53
N VAL A 54 -28.61 39.74 -20.54
CA VAL A 54 -27.47 39.03 -19.94
C VAL A 54 -26.43 38.77 -21.02
N LYS A 55 -25.33 39.52 -20.95
CA LYS A 55 -24.26 39.53 -21.96
C LYS A 55 -23.45 38.24 -21.94
N VAL A 56 -23.03 37.81 -20.74
CA VAL A 56 -22.26 36.59 -20.57
C VAL A 56 -22.41 36.06 -19.14
N VAL A 57 -22.46 34.73 -19.03
CA VAL A 57 -22.27 34.04 -17.76
C VAL A 57 -20.93 33.31 -17.85
N ARG A 58 -19.97 33.67 -17.00
CA ARG A 58 -18.61 33.11 -17.01
C ARG A 58 -18.19 32.63 -15.63
N VAL A 59 -17.38 31.59 -15.60
CA VAL A 59 -16.80 31.00 -14.40
C VAL A 59 -15.44 31.61 -14.10
N GLY A 60 -15.07 31.71 -12.82
CA GLY A 60 -13.76 32.21 -12.41
C GLY A 60 -12.59 31.22 -12.52
N CYS A 61 -12.88 29.91 -12.58
CA CYS A 61 -11.88 28.84 -12.72
C CYS A 61 -12.23 27.90 -13.88
N GLY A 62 -11.22 27.23 -14.46
CA GLY A 62 -11.44 26.15 -15.44
C GLY A 62 -12.06 24.88 -14.85
N CYS A 63 -12.17 24.79 -13.52
CA CYS A 63 -12.75 23.69 -12.78
C CYS A 63 -14.29 23.70 -12.71
N THR A 64 -14.91 24.79 -13.17
CA THR A 64 -16.37 24.94 -13.24
C THR A 64 -16.76 25.10 -14.70
N THR A 65 -17.87 24.51 -15.12
CA THR A 65 -18.48 24.76 -16.43
C THR A 65 -19.87 25.35 -16.24
N ILE A 66 -20.33 26.13 -17.21
CA ILE A 66 -21.64 26.75 -17.19
C ILE A 66 -22.40 26.41 -18.46
N LEU A 67 -23.64 25.97 -18.29
CA LEU A 67 -24.60 25.68 -19.35
C LEU A 67 -25.80 26.60 -19.15
N TYR A 68 -26.09 27.42 -20.16
CA TYR A 68 -27.22 28.35 -20.15
C TYR A 68 -27.73 28.58 -21.60
N PRO A 69 -28.99 29.02 -21.79
CA PRO A 69 -29.58 29.13 -23.12
C PRO A 69 -28.90 30.22 -23.97
N LYS A 70 -28.14 29.85 -25.01
CA LYS A 70 -27.35 30.81 -25.83
C LYS A 70 -28.15 31.65 -26.83
N LYS A 71 -29.44 31.35 -27.08
CA LYS A 71 -30.28 32.11 -28.02
C LYS A 71 -31.16 33.11 -27.26
N LYS A 72 -30.95 34.40 -27.51
CA LYS A 72 -31.70 35.55 -26.94
C LYS A 72 -31.72 35.55 -25.40
N LEU A 73 -30.60 35.95 -24.77
CA LEU A 73 -30.54 36.25 -23.33
C LEU A 73 -31.12 37.64 -23.03
N GLU A 74 -32.37 37.81 -23.42
CA GLU A 74 -33.18 38.92 -22.96
C GLU A 74 -34.25 38.35 -22.05
N ILE A 75 -34.23 38.77 -20.79
CA ILE A 75 -35.20 38.35 -19.79
C ILE A 75 -36.22 39.48 -19.69
N ALA A 76 -37.45 39.20 -20.15
CA ALA A 76 -38.56 40.15 -20.03
C ALA A 76 -38.77 40.57 -18.56
N ALA A 77 -39.41 41.71 -18.33
CA ALA A 77 -39.78 42.16 -17.00
C ALA A 77 -40.54 41.06 -16.24
N GLY A 78 -40.10 40.74 -15.01
CA GLY A 78 -40.64 39.64 -14.20
C GLY A 78 -40.29 38.22 -14.68
N GLY A 79 -39.58 38.08 -15.80
CA GLY A 79 -39.16 36.79 -16.36
C GLY A 79 -37.95 36.18 -15.64
N SER A 80 -37.64 34.93 -15.97
CA SER A 80 -36.44 34.25 -15.49
C SER A 80 -35.93 33.19 -16.47
N ILE A 81 -34.65 32.83 -16.32
CA ILE A 81 -34.01 31.72 -17.03
C ILE A 81 -33.26 30.82 -16.05
N GLU A 82 -33.16 29.54 -16.39
CA GLU A 82 -32.33 28.58 -15.65
C GLU A 82 -30.94 28.49 -16.29
N ALA A 83 -29.91 28.54 -15.45
CA ALA A 83 -28.54 28.20 -15.78
C ALA A 83 -28.07 27.03 -14.91
N ARG A 84 -27.18 26.19 -15.43
CA ARG A 84 -26.61 25.04 -14.69
C ARG A 84 -25.11 25.15 -14.66
N PHE A 85 -24.53 24.99 -13.48
CA PHE A 85 -23.09 24.84 -13.36
C PHE A 85 -22.71 23.39 -13.05
N SER A 86 -21.56 22.96 -13.55
CA SER A 86 -20.89 21.74 -13.09
C SER A 86 -19.56 22.12 -12.45
N PHE A 87 -19.23 21.53 -11.31
CA PHE A 87 -18.01 21.77 -10.56
C PHE A 87 -17.24 20.45 -10.41
N ASN A 88 -16.04 20.38 -11.00
CA ASN A 88 -15.14 19.25 -10.85
C ASN A 88 -14.19 19.50 -9.67
N THR A 89 -14.26 18.65 -8.65
CA THR A 89 -13.45 18.73 -7.42
C THR A 89 -12.11 17.99 -7.52
N GLU A 90 -11.76 17.45 -8.69
CA GLU A 90 -10.53 16.70 -8.90
C GLU A 90 -9.28 17.51 -8.49
N GLY A 91 -8.48 16.91 -7.58
CA GLY A 91 -7.26 17.51 -7.05
C GLY A 91 -7.46 18.63 -6.02
N MET A 92 -8.68 18.81 -5.49
CA MET A 92 -8.99 19.78 -4.44
C MET A 92 -9.10 19.12 -3.07
N GLU A 93 -8.74 19.85 -2.01
CA GLU A 93 -8.85 19.40 -0.61
C GLU A 93 -9.04 20.62 0.30
N GLY A 94 -9.96 20.53 1.26
CA GLY A 94 -10.24 21.60 2.22
C GLY A 94 -11.28 22.62 1.71
N ASP A 95 -11.25 23.83 2.29
CA ASP A 95 -12.26 24.85 2.02
C ASP A 95 -12.01 25.53 0.67
N GLU A 96 -12.99 25.43 -0.22
CA GLU A 96 -12.94 25.96 -1.58
C GLU A 96 -13.99 27.05 -1.77
N THR A 97 -13.57 28.18 -2.35
CA THR A 97 -14.47 29.27 -2.74
C THR A 97 -14.31 29.57 -4.22
N LYS A 98 -15.39 29.40 -4.99
CA LYS A 98 -15.45 29.70 -6.43
C LYS A 98 -16.48 30.79 -6.72
N TYR A 99 -16.38 31.38 -7.91
CA TYR A 99 -17.27 32.46 -8.34
C TYR A 99 -17.80 32.21 -9.75
N ILE A 100 -19.10 32.48 -9.92
CA ILE A 100 -19.75 32.64 -11.21
C ILE A 100 -20.08 34.12 -11.38
N TYR A 101 -19.71 34.66 -12.54
CA TYR A 101 -19.89 36.05 -12.91
C TYR A 101 -20.98 36.15 -13.97
N ILE A 102 -21.95 37.04 -13.74
CA ILE A 102 -23.04 37.31 -14.67
C ILE A 102 -22.97 38.78 -15.06
N GLU A 103 -22.67 39.03 -16.33
CA GLU A 103 -22.62 40.37 -16.88
C GLU A 103 -23.94 40.72 -17.55
N SER A 104 -24.45 41.92 -17.25
CA SER A 104 -25.74 42.36 -17.80
C SER A 104 -25.75 43.85 -18.16
N ASN A 105 -26.90 44.34 -18.61
CA ASN A 105 -27.19 45.77 -18.80
C ASN A 105 -27.85 46.42 -17.56
N ASP A 106 -27.87 45.74 -16.40
CA ASP A 106 -28.28 46.33 -15.13
C ASP A 106 -27.33 47.50 -14.77
N PRO A 107 -27.82 48.74 -14.59
CA PRO A 107 -26.99 49.90 -14.29
C PRO A 107 -26.43 49.91 -12.86
N GLU A 108 -27.14 49.31 -11.89
CA GLU A 108 -26.70 49.21 -10.50
C GLU A 108 -25.71 48.05 -10.32
N THR A 109 -25.97 46.91 -10.97
CA THR A 109 -25.17 45.68 -10.85
C THR A 109 -24.77 45.13 -12.22
N PRO A 110 -23.90 45.81 -12.98
CA PRO A 110 -23.49 45.37 -14.32
C PRO A 110 -22.72 44.05 -14.32
N LEU A 111 -22.10 43.70 -13.19
CA LEU A 111 -21.39 42.44 -12.95
C LEU A 111 -21.86 41.84 -11.61
N LEU A 112 -22.80 40.90 -11.66
CA LEU A 112 -23.23 40.16 -10.48
C LEU A 112 -22.29 38.97 -10.20
N LYS A 113 -21.92 38.79 -8.94
CA LYS A 113 -21.09 37.67 -8.46
C LYS A 113 -21.93 36.69 -7.65
N LEU A 114 -21.96 35.43 -8.06
CA LEU A 114 -22.47 34.30 -7.29
C LEU A 114 -21.28 33.55 -6.69
N LYS A 115 -21.23 33.49 -5.36
CA LYS A 115 -20.19 32.79 -4.60
C LYS A 115 -20.62 31.36 -4.34
N LEU A 116 -19.73 30.41 -4.59
CA LEU A 116 -19.89 29.00 -4.27
C LEU A 116 -18.89 28.65 -3.17
N THR A 117 -19.35 28.12 -2.05
CA THR A 117 -18.50 27.62 -0.96
C THR A 117 -18.70 26.14 -0.76
N THR A 118 -17.62 25.41 -0.49
CA THR A 118 -17.69 23.98 -0.22
C THR A 118 -16.46 23.55 0.57
N GLN A 119 -16.57 22.43 1.27
CA GLN A 119 -15.43 21.75 1.85
C GLN A 119 -15.20 20.44 1.09
N VAL A 120 -14.10 20.35 0.36
CA VAL A 120 -13.73 19.15 -0.38
C VAL A 120 -13.02 18.18 0.54
N GLN A 121 -13.65 17.04 0.79
CA GLN A 121 -13.10 15.96 1.58
C GLN A 121 -12.23 15.05 0.72
N ARG A 122 -11.02 14.79 1.19
CA ARG A 122 -10.11 13.85 0.54
C ARG A 122 -10.77 12.48 0.39
N LYS A 123 -10.75 11.94 -0.83
CA LYS A 123 -11.26 10.59 -1.09
C LYS A 123 -10.30 9.56 -0.51
N GLN A 124 -10.55 9.10 0.70
CA GLN A 124 -9.76 8.03 1.32
C GLN A 124 -9.90 6.74 0.51
N SER A 125 -8.78 6.22 0.00
CA SER A 125 -8.79 4.97 -0.74
C SER A 125 -9.18 3.79 0.15
N ALA A 126 -9.71 2.73 -0.45
CA ALA A 126 -10.06 1.49 0.26
C ALA A 126 -8.86 0.91 1.06
N ALA A 127 -7.63 1.19 0.63
CA ALA A 127 -6.41 0.80 1.35
C ALA A 127 -6.25 1.53 2.69
N ILE A 128 -6.56 2.84 2.75
CA ILE A 128 -6.49 3.63 3.98
C ILE A 128 -7.56 3.17 4.97
N LYS A 129 -8.80 2.94 4.51
CA LYS A 129 -9.88 2.43 5.37
C LYS A 129 -9.53 1.06 5.96
N ARG A 130 -8.97 0.15 5.15
CA ARG A 130 -8.47 -1.16 5.64
C ARG A 130 -7.33 -1.00 6.65
N PHE A 131 -6.37 -0.13 6.36
CA PHE A 131 -5.26 0.13 7.28
C PHE A 131 -5.73 0.64 8.65
N LEU A 132 -6.69 1.57 8.67
CA LEU A 132 -7.27 2.11 9.91
C LEU A 132 -8.09 1.07 10.69
N SER A 133 -8.62 0.05 10.01
CA SER A 133 -9.32 -1.05 10.68
C SER A 133 -8.38 -2.07 11.34
N TRP A 134 -7.08 -2.03 11.04
CA TRP A 134 -6.12 -2.95 11.62
C TRP A 134 -5.82 -2.59 13.08
N GLY A 135 -5.96 -3.58 13.97
CA GLY A 135 -5.53 -3.46 15.35
C GLY A 135 -4.05 -3.85 15.51
N LEU A 136 -3.43 -3.40 16.60
CA LEU A 136 -2.05 -3.73 16.96
C LEU A 136 -1.78 -5.25 16.91
N LEU A 137 -2.72 -6.05 17.42
CA LEU A 137 -2.61 -7.51 17.47
C LEU A 137 -2.65 -8.14 16.07
N THR A 138 -3.40 -7.57 15.14
CA THR A 138 -3.47 -8.10 13.76
C THR A 138 -2.14 -7.90 13.03
N VAL A 139 -1.52 -6.73 13.20
CA VAL A 139 -0.20 -6.42 12.62
C VAL A 139 0.89 -7.27 13.27
N ALA A 140 0.86 -7.41 14.60
CA ALA A 140 1.81 -8.24 15.32
C ALA A 140 1.68 -9.72 14.95
N GLY A 141 0.45 -10.23 14.85
CA GLY A 141 0.18 -11.61 14.42
C GLY A 141 0.61 -11.87 12.98
N ALA A 142 0.35 -10.92 12.07
CA ALA A 142 0.81 -11.02 10.69
C ALA A 142 2.34 -11.10 10.60
N GLY A 143 3.05 -10.22 11.31
CA GLY A 143 4.52 -10.25 11.35
C GLY A 143 5.05 -11.56 11.92
N LEU A 144 4.44 -12.09 12.99
CA LEU A 144 4.84 -13.37 13.59
C LEU A 144 4.61 -14.56 12.65
N ILE A 145 3.46 -14.60 11.99
CA ILE A 145 3.12 -15.65 11.01
C ILE A 145 4.13 -15.63 9.86
N ASP A 146 4.45 -14.43 9.35
CA ASP A 146 5.43 -14.25 8.28
C ASP A 146 6.84 -14.65 8.75
N GLY A 147 7.24 -14.34 9.98
CA GLY A 147 8.54 -14.75 10.55
C GLY A 147 8.73 -16.26 10.72
N ILE A 148 7.65 -17.06 10.71
CA ILE A 148 7.67 -18.54 10.77
C ILE A 148 7.70 -19.15 9.36
N ASN A 149 7.86 -18.33 8.31
CA ASN A 149 7.92 -18.78 6.93
C ASN A 149 9.00 -19.87 6.74
N PRO A 150 8.64 -21.01 6.11
CA PRO A 150 9.59 -22.10 5.87
C PRO A 150 10.87 -21.65 5.15
N CYS A 151 10.86 -20.59 4.35
CA CYS A 151 12.05 -20.05 3.69
C CYS A 151 13.06 -19.42 4.67
N ALA A 152 12.64 -18.42 5.45
CA ALA A 152 13.50 -17.73 6.43
C ALA A 152 13.98 -18.66 7.53
N PHE A 153 13.05 -19.47 8.06
CA PHE A 153 13.32 -20.45 9.10
C PHE A 153 14.41 -21.44 8.67
N THR A 154 14.27 -22.02 7.47
CA THR A 154 15.19 -23.04 6.95
C THR A 154 16.59 -22.48 6.74
N VAL A 155 16.71 -21.27 6.18
CA VAL A 155 18.02 -20.63 5.95
C VAL A 155 18.75 -20.43 7.28
N LEU A 156 18.09 -19.88 8.30
CA LEU A 156 18.73 -19.61 9.58
C LEU A 156 19.14 -20.90 10.30
N VAL A 157 18.29 -21.93 10.30
CA VAL A 157 18.60 -23.22 10.93
C VAL A 157 19.77 -23.91 10.23
N PHE A 158 19.80 -23.94 8.89
CA PHE A 158 20.95 -24.48 8.15
C PHE A 158 22.21 -23.66 8.41
N PHE A 159 22.08 -22.34 8.48
CA PHE A 159 23.20 -21.45 8.74
C PHE A 159 23.81 -21.70 10.12
N ILE A 160 23.00 -21.75 11.18
CA ILE A 160 23.46 -22.06 12.54
C ILE A 160 24.05 -23.48 12.62
N SER A 161 23.39 -24.46 12.01
CA SER A 161 23.88 -25.85 11.98
C SER A 161 25.23 -25.95 11.27
N PHE A 162 25.40 -25.21 10.17
CA PHE A 162 26.66 -25.13 9.43
C PHE A 162 27.76 -24.49 10.27
N LEU A 163 27.51 -23.32 10.87
CA LEU A 163 28.52 -22.63 11.68
C LEU A 163 28.97 -23.47 12.89
N ASN A 164 28.03 -24.17 13.52
CA ASN A 164 28.35 -25.10 14.61
C ASN A 164 29.18 -26.30 14.10
N PHE A 165 28.85 -26.84 12.93
CA PHE A 165 29.59 -27.93 12.30
C PHE A 165 31.04 -27.55 11.93
N VAL A 166 31.26 -26.31 11.46
CA VAL A 166 32.60 -25.79 11.16
C VAL A 166 33.43 -25.52 12.43
N GLY A 167 32.78 -25.52 13.60
CA GLY A 167 33.47 -25.33 14.89
C GLY A 167 33.73 -23.86 15.24
N TYR A 168 32.94 -22.93 14.70
CA TYR A 168 32.98 -21.53 15.14
C TYR A 168 32.57 -21.41 16.61
N ARG A 169 33.15 -20.43 17.31
CA ARG A 169 32.84 -20.18 18.73
C ARG A 169 31.45 -19.56 18.87
N LYS A 170 30.81 -19.75 20.03
CA LYS A 170 29.50 -19.14 20.35
C LYS A 170 29.44 -17.63 20.10
N ARG A 171 30.53 -16.90 20.36
CA ARG A 171 30.63 -15.45 20.08
C ARG A 171 30.56 -15.13 18.59
N GLU A 172 31.20 -15.95 17.74
CA GLU A 172 31.18 -15.78 16.29
C GLU A 172 29.80 -16.13 15.73
N LEU A 173 29.16 -17.19 16.23
CA LEU A 173 27.77 -17.52 15.90
C LEU A 173 26.81 -16.38 16.25
N LEU A 174 26.97 -15.78 17.43
CA LEU A 174 26.13 -14.66 17.88
C LEU A 174 26.29 -13.45 16.96
N VAL A 175 27.53 -13.07 16.61
CA VAL A 175 27.78 -11.93 15.71
C VAL A 175 27.17 -12.19 14.33
N LEU A 176 27.44 -13.35 13.73
CA LEU A 176 26.93 -13.68 12.39
C LEU A 176 25.40 -13.81 12.37
N GLY A 177 24.80 -14.38 13.42
CA GLY A 177 23.35 -14.45 13.57
C GLY A 177 22.70 -13.08 13.70
N ILE A 178 23.28 -12.17 14.49
CA ILE A 178 22.79 -10.79 14.60
C ILE A 178 22.92 -10.07 13.25
N VAL A 179 24.03 -10.24 12.53
CA VAL A 179 24.20 -9.64 11.19
C VAL A 179 23.13 -10.12 10.23
N PHE A 180 22.80 -11.41 10.24
CA PHE A 180 21.72 -11.96 9.41
C PHE A 180 20.36 -11.34 9.78
N ILE A 181 20.00 -11.33 11.07
CA ILE A 181 18.74 -10.77 11.55
C ILE A 181 18.64 -9.27 11.24
N LEU A 182 19.73 -8.53 11.40
CA LEU A 182 19.81 -7.11 11.06
C LEU A 182 19.61 -6.88 9.56
N ALA A 183 20.25 -7.69 8.70
CA ALA A 183 20.07 -7.60 7.26
C ALA A 183 18.60 -7.79 6.87
N VAL A 184 17.95 -8.80 7.46
CA VAL A 184 16.54 -9.09 7.27
C VAL A 184 15.65 -7.92 7.72
N PHE A 185 15.84 -7.44 8.95
CA PHE A 185 15.11 -6.29 9.50
C PHE A 185 15.24 -5.03 8.62
N LEU A 186 16.47 -4.68 8.24
CA LEU A 186 16.73 -3.51 7.41
C LEU A 186 16.11 -3.65 6.01
N THR A 187 16.16 -4.85 5.42
CA THR A 187 15.57 -5.09 4.10
C THR A 187 14.07 -4.89 4.13
N TYR A 188 13.35 -5.40 5.14
CA TYR A 188 11.90 -5.23 5.27
C TYR A 188 11.49 -3.79 5.58
N ILE A 189 12.28 -3.05 6.37
CA ILE A 189 12.08 -1.60 6.54
C ILE A 189 12.25 -0.88 5.19
N LEU A 190 13.30 -1.16 4.44
CA LEU A 190 13.53 -0.57 3.11
C LEU A 190 12.38 -0.87 2.14
N LEU A 191 11.88 -2.11 2.14
CA LEU A 191 10.73 -2.51 1.35
C LEU A 191 9.48 -1.71 1.72
N GLY A 192 9.19 -1.54 3.02
CA GLY A 192 8.05 -0.77 3.53
C GLY A 192 8.15 0.74 3.30
N LEU A 193 9.35 1.31 3.30
CA LEU A 193 9.58 2.73 3.02
C LEU A 193 9.53 3.08 1.52
N GLY A 194 9.43 2.08 0.65
CA GLY A 194 9.14 2.31 -0.77
C GLY A 194 10.18 1.78 -1.74
N LEU A 195 11.17 0.99 -1.31
CA LEU A 195 12.00 0.21 -2.25
C LEU A 195 11.12 -0.66 -3.16
N PHE A 196 9.99 -1.14 -2.64
CA PHE A 196 9.01 -1.92 -3.39
C PHE A 196 8.32 -1.11 -4.51
N LYS A 197 8.16 0.20 -4.35
CA LYS A 197 7.59 1.09 -5.39
C LYS A 197 8.53 1.20 -6.59
N PHE A 198 9.84 1.26 -6.35
CA PHE A 198 10.84 1.24 -7.42
C PHE A 198 10.82 -0.10 -8.17
N ILE A 199 10.71 -1.20 -7.44
CA ILE A 199 10.65 -2.55 -8.01
C ILE A 199 9.38 -2.76 -8.86
N GLN A 200 8.21 -2.31 -8.37
CA GLN A 200 6.93 -2.48 -9.08
C GLN A 200 6.68 -1.46 -10.21
N SER A 201 7.40 -0.33 -10.23
CA SER A 201 7.29 0.66 -11.31
C SER A 201 7.89 0.19 -12.64
N LEU A 202 8.55 -0.96 -12.66
CA LEU A 202 9.08 -1.59 -13.86
C LEU A 202 7.99 -2.45 -14.51
N GLU A 203 7.59 -2.15 -15.76
CA GLU A 203 6.56 -2.93 -16.48
C GLU A 203 6.87 -4.44 -16.54
N SER A 204 8.16 -4.80 -16.62
CA SER A 204 8.68 -6.18 -16.59
C SER A 204 8.41 -6.92 -15.27
N PHE A 205 8.10 -6.22 -14.17
CA PHE A 205 7.89 -6.86 -12.86
C PHE A 205 6.62 -7.70 -12.83
N THR A 206 5.59 -7.34 -13.60
CA THR A 206 4.36 -8.15 -13.68
C THR A 206 4.63 -9.51 -14.32
N LEU A 207 5.45 -9.55 -15.37
CA LEU A 207 5.87 -10.80 -16.01
C LEU A 207 6.82 -11.59 -15.10
N LEU A 208 7.81 -10.91 -14.51
CA LEU A 208 8.79 -11.54 -13.62
C LEU A 208 8.13 -12.15 -12.38
N SER A 209 7.21 -11.41 -11.73
CA SER A 209 6.42 -11.92 -10.60
C SER A 209 5.57 -13.11 -11.03
N LYS A 210 4.91 -13.06 -12.20
CA LYS A 210 4.15 -14.21 -12.74
C LYS A 210 5.03 -15.44 -12.99
N ILE A 211 6.26 -15.26 -13.48
CA ILE A 211 7.23 -16.33 -13.73
C ILE A 211 7.74 -16.90 -12.41
N ILE A 212 8.19 -16.05 -11.47
CA ILE A 212 8.65 -16.47 -10.14
C ILE A 212 7.55 -17.24 -9.43
N TYR A 213 6.33 -16.72 -9.44
CA TYR A 213 5.20 -17.32 -8.76
C TYR A 213 4.80 -18.68 -9.35
N LEU A 214 4.74 -18.80 -10.68
CA LEU A 214 4.46 -20.06 -11.36
C LEU A 214 5.63 -21.05 -11.21
N GLY A 215 6.86 -20.55 -11.19
CA GLY A 215 8.07 -21.32 -10.91
C GLY A 215 8.07 -21.88 -9.50
N THR A 216 7.77 -21.06 -8.49
CA THR A 216 7.67 -21.48 -7.09
C THR A 216 6.51 -22.45 -6.88
N ALA A 217 5.36 -22.23 -7.50
CA ALA A 217 4.23 -23.17 -7.44
C ALA A 217 4.60 -24.53 -8.06
N SER A 218 5.23 -24.53 -9.23
CA SER A 218 5.69 -25.75 -9.90
C SER A 218 6.77 -26.46 -9.08
N LEU A 219 7.74 -25.72 -8.55
CA LEU A 219 8.79 -26.24 -7.68
C LEU A 219 8.20 -26.85 -6.41
N ALA A 220 7.23 -26.19 -5.77
CA ALA A 220 6.55 -26.71 -4.59
C ALA A 220 5.85 -28.04 -4.91
N VAL A 221 5.11 -28.13 -6.02
CA VAL A 221 4.46 -29.40 -6.44
C VAL A 221 5.51 -30.50 -6.68
N ILE A 222 6.61 -30.20 -7.36
CA ILE A 222 7.70 -31.14 -7.61
C ILE A 222 8.31 -31.63 -6.29
N LEU A 223 8.64 -30.70 -5.37
CA LEU A 223 9.17 -31.04 -4.05
C LEU A 223 8.15 -31.85 -3.22
N GLY A 224 6.86 -31.57 -3.34
CA GLY A 224 5.78 -32.34 -2.74
C GLY A 224 5.75 -33.78 -3.24
N ILE A 225 5.82 -34.00 -4.57
CA ILE A 225 5.88 -35.34 -5.19
C ILE A 225 7.11 -36.11 -4.70
N TYR A 226 8.29 -35.49 -4.71
CA TYR A 226 9.51 -36.13 -4.22
C TYR A 226 9.46 -36.43 -2.72
N SER A 227 8.86 -35.55 -1.90
CA SER A 227 8.72 -35.77 -0.46
C SER A 227 7.73 -36.91 -0.17
N LEU A 228 6.69 -37.08 -0.99
CA LEU A 228 5.75 -38.21 -0.91
C LEU A 228 6.41 -39.53 -1.36
N TYR A 229 7.22 -39.48 -2.42
CA TYR A 229 8.03 -40.61 -2.86
C TYR A 229 9.03 -41.05 -1.78
N ASP A 230 9.71 -40.09 -1.15
CA ASP A 230 10.62 -40.33 -0.03
C ASP A 230 9.90 -40.98 1.17
N TRP A 231 8.69 -40.52 1.49
CA TRP A 231 7.85 -41.15 2.52
C TRP A 231 7.52 -42.60 2.16
N TYR A 232 7.13 -42.86 0.91
CA TYR A 232 6.77 -44.19 0.44
C TYR A 232 7.96 -45.15 0.51
N ILE A 233 9.13 -44.74 0.01
CA ILE A 233 10.35 -45.54 0.09
C ILE A 233 10.76 -45.78 1.54
N TYR A 234 10.81 -44.74 2.36
CA TYR A 234 11.22 -44.88 3.76
C TYR A 234 10.27 -45.81 4.54
N ARG A 235 8.96 -45.78 4.26
CA ARG A 235 7.99 -46.70 4.85
C ARG A 235 8.19 -48.15 4.39
N ARG A 236 8.77 -48.36 3.20
CA ARG A 236 9.03 -49.70 2.62
C ARG A 236 10.39 -50.26 3.02
N THR A 237 11.45 -49.45 3.06
CA THR A 237 12.83 -49.90 3.31
C THR A 237 13.29 -49.67 4.73
N GLY A 238 12.68 -48.73 5.47
CA GLY A 238 13.10 -48.32 6.80
C GLY A 238 14.46 -47.61 6.84
N ASN A 239 15.14 -47.48 5.70
CA ASN A 239 16.50 -46.96 5.62
C ASN A 239 16.50 -45.47 5.22
N PRO A 240 17.07 -44.57 6.04
CA PRO A 240 17.21 -43.15 5.68
C PRO A 240 18.09 -42.90 4.45
N GLU A 241 18.89 -43.88 4.03
CA GLU A 241 19.79 -43.79 2.87
C GLU A 241 19.03 -43.78 1.52
N ASP A 242 17.83 -44.34 1.45
CA ASP A 242 17.10 -44.49 0.18
C ASP A 242 16.28 -43.24 -0.21
N VAL A 243 16.27 -42.24 0.67
CA VAL A 243 15.56 -40.96 0.51
C VAL A 243 16.28 -40.09 -0.53
N LYS A 244 15.56 -39.63 -1.56
CA LYS A 244 16.12 -38.84 -2.68
C LYS A 244 16.32 -37.37 -2.36
N LEU A 245 15.41 -36.72 -1.60
CA LEU A 245 15.62 -35.34 -1.12
C LEU A 245 16.59 -35.33 0.07
N ARG A 246 17.84 -35.73 -0.19
CA ARG A 246 19.00 -35.55 0.68
C ARG A 246 20.12 -34.92 -0.13
N LEU A 247 21.02 -34.20 0.53
CA LEU A 247 22.18 -33.63 -0.14
C LEU A 247 23.07 -34.78 -0.65
N PRO A 248 23.39 -34.85 -1.97
CA PRO A 248 24.26 -35.88 -2.51
C PRO A 248 25.63 -35.88 -1.83
N ASP A 249 26.23 -37.07 -1.64
CA ASP A 249 27.48 -37.17 -0.87
C ASP A 249 28.66 -36.46 -1.52
N PHE A 250 28.67 -36.35 -2.85
CA PHE A 250 29.68 -35.55 -3.56
C PHE A 250 29.58 -34.05 -3.23
N ILE A 251 28.36 -33.52 -3.02
CA ILE A 251 28.15 -32.12 -2.61
C ILE A 251 28.58 -31.95 -1.16
N LYS A 252 28.21 -32.89 -0.27
CA LYS A 252 28.68 -32.88 1.13
C LYS A 252 30.20 -32.86 1.21
N GLN A 253 30.88 -33.68 0.41
CA GLN A 253 32.34 -33.76 0.39
C GLN A 253 33.00 -32.50 -0.18
N LYS A 254 32.41 -31.89 -1.23
CA LYS A 254 32.89 -30.60 -1.78
C LYS A 254 32.77 -29.48 -0.76
N ILE A 255 31.62 -29.40 -0.08
CA ILE A 255 31.38 -28.44 1.00
C ILE A 255 32.44 -28.63 2.10
N HIS A 256 32.72 -29.87 2.54
CA HIS A 256 33.76 -30.14 3.55
C HIS A 256 35.17 -29.69 3.14
N LYS A 257 35.57 -29.90 1.88
CA LYS A 257 36.88 -29.48 1.38
C LYS A 257 37.01 -27.95 1.30
N THR A 258 35.97 -27.26 0.87
CA THR A 258 35.94 -25.79 0.84
C THR A 258 35.94 -25.19 2.25
N ILE A 259 35.23 -25.82 3.19
CA ILE A 259 35.22 -25.43 4.62
C ILE A 259 36.62 -25.57 5.25
N GLN A 260 37.33 -26.67 5.00
CA GLN A 260 38.67 -26.88 5.58
C GLN A 260 39.74 -25.92 5.01
N GLY A 261 39.61 -25.50 3.74
CA GLY A 261 40.54 -24.56 3.11
C GLY A 261 40.41 -23.10 3.57
N ALA A 262 39.27 -22.70 4.14
CA ALA A 262 39.02 -21.33 4.59
C ALA A 262 39.70 -20.99 5.95
N SER A 263 40.31 -21.97 6.61
CA SER A 263 40.89 -21.82 7.95
C SER A 263 42.39 -21.47 7.91
N ARG A 264 42.74 -20.21 7.61
CA ARG A 264 44.10 -19.71 7.93
C ARG A 264 44.23 -18.24 8.34
N ASN A 265 43.18 -17.40 8.28
CA ASN A 265 43.29 -15.97 8.65
C ASN A 265 42.06 -15.40 9.41
N LYS A 266 41.85 -15.84 10.65
CA LYS A 266 40.61 -15.71 11.45
C LYS A 266 39.94 -14.31 11.51
N LYS A 267 40.66 -13.19 11.52
CA LYS A 267 40.04 -11.84 11.66
C LYS A 267 39.56 -11.22 10.35
N LYS A 268 40.28 -11.39 9.22
CA LYS A 268 39.78 -10.97 7.90
C LYS A 268 38.60 -11.84 7.46
N THR A 269 38.64 -13.13 7.79
CA THR A 269 37.56 -14.07 7.48
C THR A 269 36.23 -13.73 8.14
N LEU A 270 36.19 -13.21 9.38
CA LEU A 270 34.92 -12.92 10.05
C LEU A 270 34.17 -11.75 9.40
N LEU A 271 34.88 -10.71 8.96
CA LEU A 271 34.27 -9.54 8.33
C LEU A 271 33.79 -9.87 6.90
N GLU A 272 34.58 -10.62 6.14
CA GLU A 272 34.16 -11.15 4.83
C GLU A 272 32.94 -12.08 4.97
N LEU A 273 32.94 -12.95 5.98
CA LEU A 273 31.81 -13.84 6.27
C LEU A 273 30.58 -13.05 6.71
N ALA A 274 30.72 -12.03 7.56
CA ALA A 274 29.62 -11.14 7.93
C ALA A 274 29.04 -10.43 6.70
N GLY A 275 29.88 -9.97 5.77
CA GLY A 275 29.42 -9.41 4.49
C GLY A 275 28.63 -10.40 3.65
N ALA A 276 29.11 -11.64 3.52
CA ALA A 276 28.40 -12.70 2.80
C ALA A 276 27.05 -13.06 3.46
N VAL A 277 27.00 -13.06 4.79
CA VAL A 277 25.80 -13.35 5.59
C VAL A 277 24.79 -12.21 5.52
N PHE A 278 25.26 -10.98 5.52
CA PHE A 278 24.41 -9.82 5.31
C PHE A 278 23.79 -9.85 3.92
N LEU A 279 24.60 -10.10 2.89
CA LEU A 279 24.13 -10.21 1.51
C LEU A 279 23.15 -11.37 1.33
N SER A 280 23.41 -12.52 1.96
CA SER A 280 22.48 -13.65 1.91
C SER A 280 21.16 -13.32 2.60
N GLY A 281 21.19 -12.70 3.78
CA GLY A 281 20.00 -12.23 4.48
C GLY A 281 19.18 -11.24 3.66
N PHE A 282 19.85 -10.29 2.99
CA PHE A 282 19.22 -9.34 2.07
C PHE A 282 18.54 -10.05 0.87
N ILE A 283 19.25 -10.93 0.17
CA ILE A 283 18.71 -11.66 -0.99
C ILE A 283 17.53 -12.55 -0.59
N VAL A 284 17.66 -13.27 0.53
CA VAL A 284 16.60 -14.15 1.04
C VAL A 284 15.35 -13.33 1.37
N SER A 285 15.52 -12.19 2.05
CA SER A 285 14.40 -11.29 2.38
C SER A 285 13.70 -10.73 1.15
N LEU A 286 14.46 -10.40 0.09
CA LEU A 286 13.87 -9.97 -1.18
C LEU A 286 13.03 -11.09 -1.82
N LEU A 287 13.55 -12.31 -1.88
CA LEU A 287 12.82 -13.47 -2.42
C LEU A 287 11.59 -13.81 -1.58
N GLU A 288 11.69 -13.68 -0.26
CA GLU A 288 10.60 -13.91 0.67
C GLU A 288 9.46 -12.91 0.50
N SER A 289 9.80 -11.63 0.33
CA SER A 289 8.83 -10.56 0.09
C SER A 289 7.96 -10.81 -1.15
N VAL A 290 8.51 -11.48 -2.18
CA VAL A 290 7.76 -11.85 -3.39
C VAL A 290 6.73 -12.94 -3.10
N CYS A 291 7.06 -13.88 -2.22
CA CYS A 291 6.22 -15.04 -1.90
C CYS A 291 5.17 -14.75 -0.82
N THR A 292 5.47 -13.85 0.13
CA THR A 292 4.68 -13.65 1.37
C THR A 292 4.37 -12.20 1.71
N GLY A 293 5.16 -11.25 1.19
CA GLY A 293 5.07 -9.83 1.52
C GLY A 293 3.96 -9.04 0.80
N GLN A 294 3.02 -9.69 0.10
CA GLN A 294 2.08 -9.01 -0.80
C GLN A 294 0.86 -8.36 -0.13
N THR A 295 0.56 -8.67 1.14
CA THR A 295 -0.67 -8.18 1.79
C THR A 295 -0.45 -6.93 2.65
N TYR A 296 0.56 -6.93 3.52
CA TYR A 296 0.73 -5.87 4.52
C TYR A 296 1.68 -4.75 4.08
N ILE A 297 2.86 -5.09 3.57
CA ILE A 297 3.89 -4.10 3.20
C ILE A 297 3.41 -3.10 2.14
N PRO A 298 2.72 -3.50 1.05
CA PRO A 298 2.25 -2.57 0.03
C PRO A 298 1.19 -1.60 0.56
N THR A 299 0.33 -2.07 1.46
CA THR A 299 -0.71 -1.25 2.11
C THR A 299 -0.08 -0.19 3.01
N ILE A 300 0.89 -0.58 3.85
CA ILE A 300 1.63 0.35 4.71
C ILE A 300 2.40 1.37 3.87
N ALA A 301 3.08 0.91 2.81
CA ALA A 301 3.81 1.78 1.89
C ALA A 301 2.89 2.78 1.14
N TYR A 302 1.67 2.36 0.80
CA TYR A 302 0.66 3.25 0.23
C TYR A 302 0.23 4.33 1.23
N VAL A 303 -0.11 3.94 2.46
CA VAL A 303 -0.55 4.85 3.53
C VAL A 303 0.55 5.82 3.93
N PHE A 304 1.82 5.43 3.83
CA PHE A 304 2.98 6.29 4.11
C PHE A 304 3.03 7.57 3.25
N LYS A 305 2.32 7.60 2.11
CA LYS A 305 2.21 8.82 1.30
C LYS A 305 1.44 9.92 2.01
N ASP A 306 0.46 9.55 2.83
CA ASP A 306 -0.40 10.46 3.57
C ASP A 306 0.35 11.08 4.77
N PRO A 307 0.60 12.40 4.78
CA PRO A 307 1.33 13.05 5.88
C PRO A 307 0.71 12.84 7.25
N GLY A 308 -0.63 12.75 7.36
CA GLY A 308 -1.33 12.59 8.63
C GLY A 308 -1.20 11.18 9.23
N LEU A 309 -0.99 10.16 8.39
CA LEU A 309 -0.92 8.76 8.82
C LEU A 309 0.51 8.19 8.85
N ARG A 310 1.52 8.94 8.41
CA ARG A 310 2.93 8.49 8.34
C ARG A 310 3.47 7.89 9.62
N ILE A 311 3.23 8.54 10.76
CA ILE A 311 3.74 8.06 12.06
C ILE A 311 3.06 6.75 12.46
N HIS A 312 1.76 6.62 12.22
CA HIS A 312 1.03 5.37 12.47
C HIS A 312 1.50 4.25 11.55
N ALA A 313 1.68 4.55 10.25
CA ALA A 313 2.22 3.61 9.27
C ALA A 313 3.64 3.15 9.63
N LEU A 314 4.51 4.07 10.08
CA LEU A 314 5.85 3.74 10.55
C LEU A 314 5.82 2.87 11.80
N GLY A 315 4.93 3.17 12.76
CA GLY A 315 4.74 2.36 13.96
C GLY A 315 4.32 0.93 13.65
N TYR A 316 3.35 0.75 12.75
CA TYR A 316 2.92 -0.57 12.30
C TYR A 316 4.00 -1.30 11.50
N LEU A 317 4.76 -0.59 10.67
CA LEU A 317 5.89 -1.17 9.96
C LEU A 317 6.94 -1.72 10.94
N VAL A 318 7.33 -0.92 11.95
CA VAL A 318 8.31 -1.35 12.95
C VAL A 318 7.77 -2.51 13.79
N LEU A 319 6.52 -2.45 14.24
CA LEU A 319 5.88 -3.54 14.98
C LEU A 319 5.87 -4.85 14.17
N TYR A 320 5.45 -4.79 12.91
CA TYR A 320 5.46 -5.93 12.01
C TYR A 320 6.87 -6.53 11.90
N ASN A 321 7.87 -5.68 11.65
CA ASN A 321 9.27 -6.09 11.51
C ASN A 321 9.83 -6.72 12.79
N LEU A 322 9.51 -6.18 13.96
CA LEU A 322 9.93 -6.72 15.25
C LEU A 322 9.34 -8.12 15.49
N MET A 323 8.05 -8.30 15.17
CA MET A 323 7.40 -9.59 15.29
C MET A 323 7.91 -10.60 14.26
N PHE A 324 8.29 -10.13 13.07
CA PHE A 324 8.89 -10.94 12.02
C PHE A 324 10.25 -11.51 12.41
N ILE A 325 11.12 -10.71 13.04
CA ILE A 325 12.45 -11.19 13.48
C ILE A 325 12.41 -12.01 14.77
N LEU A 326 11.32 -11.97 15.54
CA LEU A 326 11.22 -12.62 16.83
C LEU A 326 11.47 -14.15 16.75
N PRO A 327 10.84 -14.92 15.83
CA PRO A 327 11.18 -16.33 15.63
C PRO A 327 12.67 -16.58 15.33
N LEU A 328 13.29 -15.71 14.51
CA LEU A 328 14.71 -15.81 14.15
C LEU A 328 15.61 -15.61 15.37
N VAL A 329 15.29 -14.63 16.22
CA VAL A 329 16.00 -14.40 17.48
C VAL A 329 15.88 -15.61 18.41
N ILE A 330 14.69 -16.19 18.55
CA ILE A 330 14.46 -17.39 19.37
C ILE A 330 15.33 -18.55 18.89
N ILE A 331 15.40 -18.77 17.58
CA ILE A 331 16.21 -19.83 16.97
C ILE A 331 17.71 -19.58 17.18
N LEU A 332 18.17 -18.34 17.06
CA LEU A 332 19.56 -17.99 17.34
C LEU A 332 19.94 -18.30 18.80
N ILE A 333 19.07 -17.92 19.75
CA ILE A 333 19.28 -18.20 21.17
C ILE A 333 19.30 -19.73 21.42
N ALA A 334 18.35 -20.47 20.84
CA ALA A 334 18.32 -21.94 20.93
C ALA A 334 19.61 -22.58 20.38
N GLY A 335 20.10 -22.09 19.23
CA GLY A 335 21.36 -22.53 18.65
C GLY A 335 22.57 -22.27 19.54
N LEU A 336 22.65 -21.08 20.16
CA LEU A 336 23.73 -20.72 21.09
C LEU A 336 23.69 -21.50 22.41
N ALA A 337 22.49 -21.87 22.87
CA ALA A 337 22.30 -22.76 24.01
C ALA A 337 22.76 -24.20 23.73
N GLY A 338 23.16 -24.51 22.48
CA GLY A 338 23.59 -25.85 22.09
C GLY A 338 22.40 -26.79 21.92
N VAL A 339 21.18 -26.26 21.79
CA VAL A 339 20.01 -27.01 21.33
C VAL A 339 20.22 -27.27 19.83
N GLY A 340 21.20 -28.10 19.49
CA GLY A 340 21.80 -28.06 18.16
C GLY A 340 22.65 -29.27 17.81
N SER A 341 21.97 -30.37 17.47
CA SER A 341 22.11 -31.11 16.19
C SER A 341 21.71 -32.56 16.39
N GLU A 342 22.24 -33.24 17.41
CA GLU A 342 21.96 -34.67 17.58
C GLU A 342 20.56 -34.97 18.09
N ALA A 343 20.08 -34.31 19.16
CA ALA A 343 18.77 -34.61 19.73
C ALA A 343 17.62 -34.25 18.76
N PHE A 344 17.72 -33.08 18.13
CA PHE A 344 16.78 -32.63 17.10
C PHE A 344 16.86 -33.48 15.83
N SER A 345 18.07 -33.79 15.35
CA SER A 345 18.24 -34.66 14.19
C SER A 345 17.89 -36.12 14.48
N ARG A 346 18.01 -36.59 15.74
CA ARG A 346 17.50 -37.90 16.19
C ARG A 346 15.98 -37.90 16.25
N LEU A 347 15.35 -36.83 16.76
CA LEU A 347 13.90 -36.68 16.78
C LEU A 347 13.33 -36.67 15.35
N ILE A 348 13.93 -35.88 14.45
CA ILE A 348 13.56 -35.86 13.02
C ILE A 348 13.80 -37.22 12.37
N ARG A 349 14.92 -37.91 12.65
CA ARG A 349 15.19 -39.24 12.10
C ARG A 349 14.20 -40.30 12.62
N LYS A 350 13.84 -40.24 13.90
CA LYS A 350 12.86 -41.14 14.52
C LYS A 350 11.46 -40.97 13.92
N HIS A 351 11.12 -39.75 13.52
CA HIS A 351 9.83 -39.42 12.90
C HIS A 351 9.96 -39.08 11.41
N LEU A 352 10.99 -39.57 10.72
CA LEU A 352 11.33 -39.13 9.36
C LEU A 352 10.17 -39.35 8.37
N GLY A 353 9.46 -40.48 8.48
CA GLY A 353 8.27 -40.74 7.68
C GLY A 353 7.18 -39.68 7.91
N VAL A 354 6.83 -39.39 9.17
CA VAL A 354 5.82 -38.37 9.49
C VAL A 354 6.25 -36.98 8.98
N VAL A 355 7.52 -36.62 9.18
CA VAL A 355 8.08 -35.34 8.71
C VAL A 355 7.99 -35.22 7.19
N LYS A 356 8.33 -36.28 6.44
CA LYS A 356 8.25 -36.29 4.97
C LYS A 356 6.82 -36.21 4.46
N LEU A 357 5.87 -36.86 5.14
CA LEU A 357 4.44 -36.77 4.82
C LEU A 357 3.89 -35.36 5.08
N LEU A 358 4.20 -34.76 6.23
CA LEU A 358 3.80 -33.39 6.57
C LEU A 358 4.42 -32.36 5.62
N THR A 359 5.68 -32.55 5.25
CA THR A 359 6.39 -31.67 4.30
C THR A 359 5.79 -31.80 2.89
N ALA A 360 5.41 -33.00 2.46
CA ALA A 360 4.70 -33.21 1.21
C ALA A 360 3.34 -32.50 1.22
N ALA A 361 2.55 -32.68 2.29
CA ALA A 361 1.26 -32.02 2.45
C ALA A 361 1.39 -30.49 2.44
N LEU A 362 2.38 -29.94 3.13
CA LEU A 362 2.69 -28.51 3.14
C LEU A 362 3.02 -27.99 1.73
N PHE A 363 3.89 -28.68 0.99
CA PHE A 363 4.28 -28.25 -0.35
C PHE A 363 3.15 -28.36 -1.37
N PHE A 364 2.31 -29.39 -1.29
CA PHE A 364 1.11 -29.48 -2.13
C PHE A 364 0.10 -28.38 -1.79
N LEU A 365 -0.16 -28.13 -0.51
CA LEU A 365 -1.03 -27.04 -0.06
C LEU A 365 -0.51 -25.69 -0.58
N LEU A 366 0.79 -25.41 -0.40
CA LEU A 366 1.42 -24.20 -0.88
C LEU A 366 1.33 -24.09 -2.41
N GLY A 367 1.65 -25.15 -3.15
CA GLY A 367 1.55 -25.16 -4.61
C GLY A 367 0.13 -24.88 -5.10
N ILE A 368 -0.89 -25.52 -4.51
CA ILE A 368 -2.30 -25.31 -4.84
C ILE A 368 -2.75 -23.89 -4.49
N LEU A 369 -2.43 -23.40 -3.28
CA LEU A 369 -2.75 -22.04 -2.86
C LEU A 369 -2.12 -21.01 -3.80
N LEU A 370 -0.87 -21.21 -4.20
CA LEU A 370 -0.21 -20.34 -5.17
C LEU A 370 -0.91 -20.43 -6.53
N PHE A 371 -1.28 -21.62 -7.03
CA PHE A 371 -2.05 -21.70 -8.28
C PHE A 371 -3.40 -20.96 -8.23
N ILE A 372 -4.13 -21.07 -7.11
CA ILE A 372 -5.46 -20.47 -6.93
C ILE A 372 -5.38 -18.96 -6.72
N ALA A 373 -4.42 -18.45 -5.94
CA ALA A 373 -4.29 -17.03 -5.65
C ALA A 373 -3.85 -16.18 -6.86
N LYS A 374 -3.59 -16.83 -8.02
CA LYS A 374 -3.42 -16.17 -9.32
C LYS A 374 -4.73 -15.99 -10.10
N GLY A 375 -5.87 -16.37 -9.51
CA GLY A 375 -7.23 -16.16 -10.04
C GLY A 375 -7.77 -14.78 -9.75
#